data_AF-A0A074Z505-F1
#
_entry.id   AF-A0A074Z505-F1
#
_cell.length_a   1.000
_cell.length_b   1.000
_cell.length_c   1.000
_cell.angle_alpha   90.00
_cell.angle_beta   90.00
_cell.angle_gamma   90.00
#
_symmetry.space_group_name_H-M   'P 1'
#
loop_
_entity.id
_entity.type
_entity.pdbx_description
1 polymer ?
#
loop_
_entity_poly.entity_id
_entity_poly.type
_entity_poly.pdbx_seq_one_letter_code
_entity_poly.pdbx_strand_id
1 'polypeptide(L)'
;MKLTASAIFASAILLQDVAGRVVERATATPVKNAGKRGLSYNNAAYTMPFSLSGQNSQVSWAYNWYSAAGSGLNPAIEYVPMLWSNASDLTRDWPGNAQAAINAGSKALLGFNEPDLCLAGAGSSCMEMPSAVKAWKQYMEPFAGKALLGSPAVTNGGSPMGLTWLQNFMGNCTGCHIDFINIHWYSNHWAGANYFKQQVQAAHDMSGGRPVWVTEFGLDGSQGQTTADLTSFLEEVMEWMDAQDYVHRYAYFMDTTGMLMTSDGSGMSDLGSMYNSYPEVSAASSASPSSTAVLSSSSSLTAAPSISSSSSVTSIAGSTSTYVSSRTTSVTTRSLTTGSSNSQSSAAVSTTQSSSSSTKPAVSTTISKIGTSSASAAATAPAGIQVLSAYFADKDVTAAAHTAFVQNGNLVVNTYTLASVLSVSDPWYGTVKTISVLYTYNGATYIFASAEQTGTYTITPSTIPASAMTPSVAATHGASITIIGMVWGAQQIKTASVFDRVDYQQATNWGFQINTSLFGVDGFWGHAKVGIIWYRDAQGVLKSLFSREGGWVKF
;
A
#
# COMPACT_ATOMS: atom_id res chain seq x y z
N MET A 1 1.51 17.10 56.06
CA MET A 1 2.72 17.57 55.35
C MET A 1 2.28 17.92 53.93
N LYS A 2 2.26 19.19 53.53
CA LYS A 2 1.85 19.61 52.17
C LYS A 2 3.10 19.75 51.31
N LEU A 3 3.20 18.98 50.23
CA LEU A 3 4.24 19.16 49.22
C LEU A 3 3.83 20.28 48.27
N THR A 4 4.63 21.35 48.24
CA THR A 4 4.49 22.47 47.31
C THR A 4 5.07 22.13 45.96
N ALA A 5 4.38 22.50 44.88
CA ALA A 5 4.89 22.32 43.52
C ALA A 5 6.14 23.18 43.28
N SER A 6 7.21 22.58 42.74
CA SER A 6 8.36 23.32 42.24
C SER A 6 8.00 23.99 40.93
N ALA A 7 7.99 25.33 40.91
CA ALA A 7 7.89 26.09 39.68
C ALA A 7 9.18 25.95 38.86
N ILE A 8 9.05 25.59 37.58
CA ILE A 8 10.17 25.63 36.63
C ILE A 8 10.38 27.10 36.25
N PHE A 9 11.51 27.68 36.67
CA PHE A 9 11.91 29.00 36.20
C PHE A 9 12.37 28.90 34.74
N ALA A 10 11.59 29.49 33.83
CA ALA A 10 12.02 29.70 32.45
C ALA A 10 13.03 30.86 32.40
N SER A 11 14.28 30.58 32.01
CA SER A 11 15.27 31.61 31.72
C SER A 11 14.92 32.32 30.42
N ALA A 12 14.28 33.49 30.51
CA ALA A 12 14.07 34.36 29.36
C ALA A 12 15.41 34.94 28.89
N ILE A 13 15.82 34.62 27.66
CA ILE A 13 16.94 35.28 26.99
C ILE A 13 16.43 36.63 26.47
N LEU A 14 16.81 37.71 27.12
CA LEU A 14 16.52 39.07 26.64
C LEU A 14 17.37 39.37 25.40
N LEU A 15 16.73 39.58 24.26
CA LEU A 15 17.33 40.31 23.14
C LEU A 15 16.89 41.77 23.20
N GLN A 16 17.83 42.67 22.91
CA GLN A 16 17.56 44.09 22.71
C GLN A 16 17.44 44.36 21.22
N ASP A 17 16.35 45.00 20.80
CA ASP A 17 16.22 45.55 19.45
C ASP A 17 17.12 46.79 19.30
N VAL A 18 17.33 47.26 18.06
CA VAL A 18 18.18 48.43 17.70
C VAL A 18 17.77 49.71 18.44
N ALA A 19 16.53 49.78 18.95
CA ALA A 19 16.00 50.86 19.80
C ALA A 19 16.16 50.63 21.32
N GLY A 20 16.95 49.64 21.76
CA GLY A 20 17.20 49.35 23.19
C GLY A 20 15.98 48.78 23.95
N ARG A 21 14.93 48.38 23.25
CA ARG A 21 13.73 47.80 23.86
C ARG A 21 13.98 46.35 24.22
N VAL A 22 13.65 45.98 25.45
CA VAL A 22 13.56 44.58 25.88
C VAL A 22 12.38 43.94 25.16
N VAL A 23 12.66 43.04 24.22
CA VAL A 23 11.63 42.17 23.64
C VAL A 23 11.68 40.88 24.44
N GLU A 24 10.74 40.73 25.39
CA GLU A 24 10.52 39.45 26.06
C GLU A 24 10.00 38.46 25.01
N ARG A 25 10.87 37.57 24.52
CA ARG A 25 10.48 36.53 23.57
C ARG A 25 9.61 35.54 24.33
N ALA A 26 8.29 35.67 24.17
CA ALA A 26 7.31 34.78 24.79
C ALA A 26 7.74 33.32 24.59
N THR A 27 7.88 32.58 25.69
CA THR A 27 8.24 31.16 25.64
C THR A 27 7.12 30.39 24.97
N ALA A 28 7.46 29.57 23.97
CA ALA A 28 6.47 28.83 23.22
C ALA A 28 5.75 27.82 24.13
N THR A 29 4.42 27.88 24.17
CA THR A 29 3.59 27.05 25.06
C THR A 29 2.87 25.95 24.28
N PRO A 30 2.57 24.79 24.89
CA PRO A 30 1.69 23.79 24.31
C PRO A 30 0.31 24.36 23.92
N VAL A 31 -0.12 24.10 22.68
CA VAL A 31 -1.42 24.51 22.12
C VAL A 31 -2.07 23.32 21.43
N LYS A 32 -3.35 23.03 21.74
CA LYS A 32 -4.09 21.93 21.13
C LYS A 32 -4.40 22.21 19.67
N ASN A 33 -4.09 21.28 18.78
CA ASN A 33 -4.43 21.33 17.36
C ASN A 33 -5.50 20.28 16.99
N ALA A 34 -6.09 20.43 15.80
CA ALA A 34 -7.13 19.53 15.28
C ALA A 34 -6.70 18.73 14.03
N GLY A 35 -5.42 18.82 13.65
CA GLY A 35 -4.87 18.07 12.52
C GLY A 35 -4.83 16.56 12.75
N LYS A 36 -4.63 15.78 11.69
CA LYS A 36 -4.69 14.31 11.72
C LYS A 36 -3.41 13.64 12.22
N ARG A 37 -2.32 14.40 12.34
CA ARG A 37 -0.97 13.88 12.64
C ARG A 37 -0.83 13.48 14.10
N GLY A 38 -0.11 12.40 14.32
CA GLY A 38 0.25 11.96 15.65
C GLY A 38 1.67 11.41 15.74
N LEU A 39 2.14 11.27 16.97
CA LEU A 39 3.47 10.80 17.28
C LEU A 39 3.40 9.36 17.78
N SER A 40 4.09 8.45 17.11
CA SER A 40 4.43 7.12 17.64
C SER A 40 5.74 7.28 18.42
N TYR A 41 5.76 7.03 19.73
CA TYR A 41 6.91 7.39 20.58
C TYR A 41 7.27 6.31 21.60
N ASN A 42 8.54 6.25 22.00
CA ASN A 42 8.99 5.46 23.16
C ASN A 42 9.32 6.33 24.38
N ASN A 43 9.74 7.59 24.17
CA ASN A 43 10.02 8.55 25.23
C ASN A 43 9.01 9.71 25.15
N ALA A 44 8.11 9.81 26.13
CA ALA A 44 7.04 10.81 26.12
C ALA A 44 7.55 12.26 26.06
N ALA A 45 8.76 12.52 26.58
CA ALA A 45 9.38 13.84 26.53
C ALA A 45 9.71 14.31 25.11
N TYR A 46 9.86 13.40 24.13
CA TYR A 46 10.08 13.78 22.73
C TYR A 46 8.85 14.41 22.06
N THR A 47 7.66 14.25 22.65
CA THR A 47 6.45 14.95 22.19
C THR A 47 6.44 16.45 22.56
N MET A 48 7.30 16.91 23.48
CA MET A 48 7.30 18.29 24.00
C MET A 48 7.64 19.39 22.99
N PRO A 49 8.55 19.19 22.01
CA PRO A 49 8.86 20.21 21.00
C PRO A 49 7.76 20.40 19.94
N PHE A 50 6.80 19.49 19.83
CA PHE A 50 5.68 19.57 18.87
C PHE A 50 4.51 20.37 19.46
N SER A 51 3.52 20.74 18.61
CA SER A 51 2.26 21.33 19.09
C SER A 51 2.44 22.61 19.93
N LEU A 52 3.48 23.42 19.66
CA LEU A 52 3.74 24.66 20.39
C LEU A 52 3.18 25.90 19.67
N SER A 53 2.87 26.93 20.45
CA SER A 53 2.38 28.22 19.98
C SER A 53 3.30 28.83 18.92
N GLY A 54 2.74 29.17 17.76
CA GLY A 54 3.49 29.78 16.64
C GLY A 54 4.14 28.79 15.67
N GLN A 55 4.01 27.48 15.87
CA GLN A 55 4.54 26.46 14.94
C GLN A 55 3.63 26.09 13.77
N ASN A 56 2.35 26.49 13.78
CA ASN A 56 1.32 25.98 12.87
C ASN A 56 1.26 24.42 12.84
N SER A 57 1.43 23.80 14.01
CA SER A 57 1.55 22.35 14.14
C SER A 57 0.26 21.61 13.74
N GLN A 58 0.40 20.55 12.96
CA GLN A 58 -0.67 19.62 12.59
C GLN A 58 -0.80 18.43 13.57
N VAL A 59 0.08 18.35 14.58
CA VAL A 59 0.12 17.25 15.56
C VAL A 59 -0.91 17.45 16.66
N SER A 60 -1.81 16.47 16.82
CA SER A 60 -2.91 16.52 17.81
C SER A 60 -2.99 15.33 18.77
N TRP A 61 -2.37 14.19 18.43
CA TRP A 61 -2.48 12.96 19.21
C TRP A 61 -1.15 12.18 19.26
N ALA A 62 -1.04 11.19 20.14
CA ALA A 62 0.14 10.33 20.24
C ALA A 62 -0.17 8.97 20.87
N TYR A 63 0.65 7.96 20.58
CA TYR A 63 0.61 6.64 21.21
C TYR A 63 2.02 6.05 21.32
N ASN A 64 2.18 5.01 22.15
CA ASN A 64 3.49 4.46 22.52
C ASN A 64 3.48 2.92 22.67
N TRP A 65 2.64 2.23 21.89
CA TRP A 65 2.46 0.78 21.96
C TRP A 65 2.05 0.24 23.34
N TYR A 66 1.59 1.10 24.25
CA TYR A 66 1.28 0.75 25.63
C TYR A 66 -0.08 1.30 26.05
N SER A 67 -0.51 0.96 27.28
CA SER A 67 -1.79 1.39 27.85
C SER A 67 -1.71 2.73 28.60
N ALA A 68 -0.50 3.21 28.91
CA ALA A 68 -0.27 4.45 29.65
C ALA A 68 0.83 5.32 29.01
N ALA A 69 0.61 6.63 29.03
CA ALA A 69 1.43 7.62 28.29
C ALA A 69 2.91 7.69 28.69
N GLY A 70 3.26 7.27 29.91
CA GLY A 70 4.55 7.62 30.52
C GLY A 70 4.60 9.07 31.01
N SER A 71 5.69 9.44 31.68
CA SER A 71 5.89 10.78 32.24
C SER A 71 6.51 11.74 31.22
N GLY A 72 5.97 12.95 31.11
CA GLY A 72 6.53 14.01 30.26
C GLY A 72 5.85 14.15 28.89
N LEU A 73 4.71 13.49 28.65
CA LEU A 73 3.88 13.75 27.47
C LEU A 73 3.46 15.22 27.42
N ASN A 74 3.51 15.80 26.23
CA ASN A 74 3.02 17.14 25.94
C ASN A 74 1.52 17.27 26.25
N PRO A 75 1.10 18.17 27.17
CA PRO A 75 -0.29 18.26 27.64
C PRO A 75 -1.28 18.81 26.59
N ALA A 76 -0.80 19.29 25.45
CA ALA A 76 -1.64 19.66 24.30
C ALA A 76 -2.03 18.46 23.43
N ILE A 77 -1.31 17.34 23.51
CA ILE A 77 -1.44 16.19 22.62
C ILE A 77 -2.31 15.10 23.28
N GLU A 78 -3.32 14.60 22.58
CA GLU A 78 -4.21 13.53 23.06
C GLU A 78 -3.46 12.20 23.10
N TYR A 79 -3.31 11.59 24.27
CA TYR A 79 -2.82 10.22 24.37
C TYR A 79 -3.90 9.21 23.97
N VAL A 80 -3.55 8.25 23.11
CA VAL A 80 -4.41 7.14 22.71
C VAL A 80 -3.80 5.82 23.21
N PRO A 81 -4.40 5.17 24.23
CA PRO A 81 -3.94 3.87 24.72
C PRO A 81 -4.04 2.75 23.69
N MET A 82 -3.09 1.82 23.72
CA MET A 82 -3.09 0.59 22.94
C MET A 82 -3.09 -0.65 23.85
N LEU A 83 -3.94 -1.64 23.53
CA LEU A 83 -3.81 -3.00 24.05
C LEU A 83 -2.96 -3.81 23.08
N TRP A 84 -1.64 -3.76 23.23
CA TRP A 84 -0.70 -4.30 22.23
C TRP A 84 -0.85 -5.81 21.96
N SER A 85 -1.18 -6.62 22.97
CA SER A 85 -1.53 -8.05 22.79
C SER A 85 -2.39 -8.59 23.94
N ASN A 86 -2.66 -9.91 23.93
CA ASN A 86 -3.31 -10.61 25.03
C ASN A 86 -2.36 -11.07 26.16
N ALA A 87 -1.11 -10.60 26.20
CA ALA A 87 -0.17 -10.93 27.27
C ALA A 87 -0.73 -10.54 28.66
N SER A 88 -0.40 -11.34 29.69
CA SER A 88 -1.05 -11.25 31.01
C SER A 88 -0.67 -10.00 31.80
N ASP A 89 0.52 -9.45 31.57
CA ASP A 89 1.00 -8.19 32.11
C ASP A 89 0.29 -6.98 31.48
N LEU A 90 0.13 -6.98 30.15
CA LEU A 90 -0.61 -5.94 29.43
C LEU A 90 -2.10 -5.93 29.78
N THR A 91 -2.73 -7.11 29.77
CA THR A 91 -4.17 -7.26 30.03
C THR A 91 -4.57 -7.05 31.49
N ARG A 92 -3.64 -7.24 32.45
CA ARG A 92 -3.87 -6.94 33.87
C ARG A 92 -4.14 -5.45 34.10
N ASP A 93 -3.33 -4.58 33.51
CA ASP A 93 -3.37 -3.14 33.79
C ASP A 93 -4.30 -2.38 32.82
N TRP A 94 -4.61 -2.98 31.67
CA TRP A 94 -5.44 -2.39 30.62
C TRP A 94 -6.78 -1.79 31.10
N PRO A 95 -7.64 -2.48 31.87
CA PRO A 95 -8.96 -1.93 32.18
C PRO A 95 -8.91 -0.64 33.02
N GLY A 96 -7.92 -0.54 33.92
CA GLY A 96 -7.69 0.65 34.72
C GLY A 96 -7.11 1.80 33.89
N ASN A 97 -6.07 1.49 33.09
CA ASN A 97 -5.36 2.50 32.31
C ASN A 97 -6.23 3.08 31.17
N ALA A 98 -6.97 2.23 30.44
CA ALA A 98 -7.89 2.67 29.40
C ALA A 98 -9.01 3.57 29.97
N GLN A 99 -9.62 3.19 31.10
CA GLN A 99 -10.63 4.04 31.76
C GLN A 99 -10.03 5.36 32.28
N ALA A 100 -8.81 5.34 32.81
CA ALA A 100 -8.12 6.55 33.26
C ALA A 100 -7.81 7.50 32.09
N ALA A 101 -7.39 6.98 30.94
CA ALA A 101 -7.15 7.76 29.73
C ALA A 101 -8.44 8.37 29.16
N ILE A 102 -9.54 7.61 29.13
CA ILE A 102 -10.86 8.14 28.74
C ILE A 102 -11.28 9.28 29.68
N ASN A 103 -11.12 9.10 30.99
CA ASN A 103 -11.40 10.15 31.98
C ASN A 103 -10.50 11.39 31.82
N ALA A 104 -9.29 11.22 31.28
CA ALA A 104 -8.37 12.31 30.92
C ALA A 104 -8.66 12.96 29.56
N GLY A 105 -9.65 12.46 28.81
CA GLY A 105 -10.12 13.03 27.54
C GLY A 105 -9.70 12.27 26.27
N SER A 106 -9.09 11.08 26.40
CA SER A 106 -8.83 10.21 25.26
C SER A 106 -10.14 9.74 24.61
N LYS A 107 -10.24 9.86 23.29
CA LYS A 107 -11.50 9.59 22.55
C LYS A 107 -11.56 8.20 21.94
N ALA A 108 -10.43 7.49 21.93
CA ALA A 108 -10.26 6.23 21.23
C ALA A 108 -9.31 5.28 21.97
N LEU A 109 -9.38 4.01 21.62
CA LEU A 109 -8.49 2.95 22.09
C LEU A 109 -8.00 2.14 20.88
N LEU A 110 -6.71 1.80 20.82
CA LEU A 110 -6.12 0.98 19.76
C LEU A 110 -6.08 -0.50 20.18
N GLY A 111 -6.39 -1.38 19.22
CA GLY A 111 -6.28 -2.83 19.37
C GLY A 111 -4.85 -3.37 19.27
N PHE A 112 -4.74 -4.69 19.07
CA PHE A 112 -3.47 -5.42 19.05
C PHE A 112 -2.54 -4.95 17.93
N ASN A 113 -1.23 -4.98 18.19
CA ASN A 113 -0.20 -4.50 17.27
C ASN A 113 0.33 -5.65 16.41
N GLU A 114 0.07 -5.63 15.11
CA GLU A 114 0.52 -6.66 14.15
C GLU A 114 0.29 -8.10 14.63
N PRO A 115 -0.96 -8.48 14.96
CA PRO A 115 -1.28 -9.85 15.34
C PRO A 115 -1.07 -10.85 14.19
N ASP A 116 -0.97 -10.35 12.96
CA ASP A 116 -0.79 -11.09 11.72
C ASP A 116 0.65 -11.51 11.44
N LEU A 117 1.65 -10.87 12.06
CA LEU A 117 3.07 -11.15 11.84
C LEU A 117 3.68 -11.92 13.02
N CYS A 118 4.26 -13.08 12.72
CA CYS A 118 4.92 -13.98 13.67
C CYS A 118 6.42 -14.13 13.37
N LEU A 119 7.15 -13.01 13.38
CA LEU A 119 8.60 -12.97 13.17
C LEU A 119 9.31 -12.52 14.45
N ALA A 120 10.27 -13.31 14.91
CA ALA A 120 11.05 -12.99 16.11
C ALA A 120 11.84 -11.69 15.91
N GLY A 121 11.65 -10.72 16.82
CA GLY A 121 12.30 -9.41 16.77
C GLY A 121 11.58 -8.34 15.93
N ALA A 122 10.43 -8.66 15.31
CA ALA A 122 9.69 -7.69 14.48
C ALA A 122 8.93 -6.61 15.28
N GLY A 123 8.72 -6.78 16.58
CA GLY A 123 7.86 -5.87 17.38
C GLY A 123 6.36 -6.14 17.24
N SER A 124 6.00 -7.25 16.59
CA SER A 124 4.64 -7.71 16.32
C SER A 124 4.08 -8.60 17.45
N SER A 125 2.77 -8.58 17.67
CA SER A 125 2.11 -9.31 18.76
C SER A 125 1.87 -10.80 18.49
N CYS A 126 1.92 -11.24 17.22
CA CYS A 126 1.79 -12.64 16.80
C CYS A 126 0.62 -13.38 17.49
N MET A 127 -0.62 -13.09 17.09
CA MET A 127 -1.80 -13.62 17.76
C MET A 127 -2.64 -14.49 16.83
N GLU A 128 -2.83 -15.75 17.24
CA GLU A 128 -3.78 -16.64 16.58
C GLU A 128 -5.20 -16.07 16.61
N MET A 129 -5.93 -16.23 15.49
CA MET A 129 -7.27 -15.67 15.29
C MET A 129 -8.26 -15.94 16.45
N PRO A 130 -8.38 -17.17 17.01
CA PRO A 130 -9.30 -17.42 18.12
C PRO A 130 -8.89 -16.71 19.41
N SER A 131 -7.57 -16.57 19.64
CA SER A 131 -7.00 -15.89 20.80
C SER A 131 -7.23 -14.37 20.72
N ALA A 132 -7.07 -13.77 19.53
CA ALA A 132 -7.38 -12.37 19.28
C ALA A 132 -8.87 -12.06 19.48
N VAL A 133 -9.78 -12.86 18.91
CA VAL A 133 -11.24 -12.68 19.08
C VAL A 133 -11.65 -12.83 20.55
N LYS A 134 -11.10 -13.80 21.27
CA LYS A 134 -11.34 -13.96 22.71
C LYS A 134 -10.86 -12.75 23.51
N ALA A 135 -9.63 -12.29 23.27
CA ALA A 135 -9.06 -11.15 23.95
C ALA A 135 -9.83 -9.86 23.68
N TRP A 136 -10.26 -9.64 22.43
CA TRP A 136 -11.06 -8.48 22.06
C TRP A 136 -12.38 -8.43 22.84
N LYS A 137 -13.13 -9.54 22.84
CA LYS A 137 -14.39 -9.68 23.58
C LYS A 137 -14.23 -9.51 25.09
N GLN A 138 -13.06 -9.85 25.64
CA GLN A 138 -12.78 -9.74 27.07
C GLN A 138 -12.31 -8.35 27.49
N TYR A 139 -11.53 -7.65 26.66
CA TYR A 139 -10.78 -6.45 27.06
C TYR A 139 -11.09 -5.18 26.27
N MET A 140 -11.54 -5.27 25.02
CA MET A 140 -11.90 -4.11 24.19
C MET A 140 -13.39 -3.78 24.28
N GLU A 141 -14.26 -4.79 24.13
CA GLU A 141 -15.73 -4.61 24.22
C GLU A 141 -16.24 -3.87 25.47
N PRO A 142 -15.66 -4.00 26.68
CA PRO A 142 -16.10 -3.22 27.85
C PRO A 142 -15.96 -1.69 27.72
N PHE A 143 -15.34 -1.20 26.64
CA PHE A 143 -15.17 0.22 26.31
C PHE A 143 -16.02 0.68 25.13
N ALA A 144 -16.77 -0.20 24.46
CA ALA A 144 -17.72 0.17 23.43
C ALA A 144 -18.72 1.21 23.96
N GLY A 145 -18.92 2.30 23.21
CA GLY A 145 -19.76 3.43 23.64
C GLY A 145 -19.15 4.35 24.72
N LYS A 146 -17.95 4.06 25.23
CA LYS A 146 -17.17 4.96 26.10
C LYS A 146 -16.03 5.66 25.34
N ALA A 147 -15.48 4.96 24.34
CA ALA A 147 -14.47 5.45 23.41
C ALA A 147 -14.67 4.76 22.05
N LEU A 148 -14.09 5.32 20.99
CA LEU A 148 -14.02 4.67 19.69
C LEU A 148 -13.01 3.51 19.74
N LEU A 149 -13.40 2.32 19.28
CA LEU A 149 -12.55 1.14 19.27
C LEU A 149 -11.91 0.94 17.90
N GLY A 150 -10.60 1.14 17.83
CA GLY A 150 -9.78 0.88 16.64
C GLY A 150 -9.40 -0.59 16.56
N SER A 151 -9.57 -1.20 15.39
CA SER A 151 -9.24 -2.62 15.15
C SER A 151 -7.82 -2.99 15.58
N PRO A 152 -7.46 -4.28 15.63
CA PRO A 152 -6.05 -4.67 15.59
C PRO A 152 -5.38 -4.02 14.36
N ALA A 153 -4.19 -3.48 14.56
CA ALA A 153 -3.38 -2.88 13.51
C ALA A 153 -2.64 -3.99 12.78
N VAL A 154 -2.82 -4.12 11.47
CA VAL A 154 -2.19 -5.19 10.67
C VAL A 154 -1.10 -4.65 9.76
N THR A 155 -0.12 -5.49 9.43
CA THR A 155 0.95 -5.15 8.47
C THR A 155 0.41 -4.87 7.06
N ASN A 156 1.24 -4.31 6.19
CA ASN A 156 0.98 -4.32 4.74
C ASN A 156 1.39 -5.63 4.04
N GLY A 157 1.49 -6.73 4.79
CA GLY A 157 1.78 -8.06 4.28
C GLY A 157 0.65 -8.64 3.42
N GLY A 158 1.02 -9.47 2.45
CA GLY A 158 0.06 -10.23 1.64
C GLY A 158 -0.62 -11.35 2.44
N SER A 159 -1.71 -11.89 1.88
CA SER A 159 -2.44 -13.04 2.45
C SER A 159 -1.49 -14.18 2.85
N PRO A 160 -1.66 -14.80 4.05
CA PRO A 160 -2.78 -14.65 4.98
C PRO A 160 -2.68 -13.45 5.94
N MET A 161 -1.63 -12.63 5.85
CA MET A 161 -1.39 -11.48 6.73
C MET A 161 -2.19 -10.24 6.29
N GLY A 162 -1.93 -9.10 6.93
CA GLY A 162 -2.44 -7.79 6.55
C GLY A 162 -3.97 -7.72 6.50
N LEU A 163 -4.50 -7.10 5.44
CA LEU A 163 -5.94 -6.91 5.27
C LEU A 163 -6.73 -8.23 5.23
N THR A 164 -6.12 -9.35 4.82
CA THR A 164 -6.75 -10.67 4.88
C THR A 164 -6.91 -11.14 6.32
N TRP A 165 -5.90 -10.94 7.17
CA TRP A 165 -6.02 -11.24 8.60
C TRP A 165 -7.11 -10.36 9.24
N LEU A 166 -7.12 -9.05 8.96
CA LEU A 166 -8.10 -8.12 9.52
C LEU A 166 -9.54 -8.45 9.08
N GLN A 167 -9.75 -8.77 7.80
CA GLN A 167 -11.05 -9.21 7.28
C GLN A 167 -11.54 -10.47 8.02
N ASN A 168 -10.65 -11.45 8.21
CA ASN A 168 -10.96 -12.66 8.96
C ASN A 168 -11.27 -12.36 10.43
N PHE A 169 -10.55 -11.44 11.07
CA PHE A 169 -10.82 -11.00 12.44
C PHE A 169 -12.21 -10.37 12.55
N MET A 170 -12.56 -9.42 11.67
CA MET A 170 -13.88 -8.79 11.65
C MET A 170 -15.01 -9.81 11.41
N GLY A 171 -14.79 -10.81 10.55
CA GLY A 171 -15.75 -11.89 10.30
C GLY A 171 -15.91 -12.87 11.46
N ASN A 172 -14.85 -13.17 12.21
CA ASN A 172 -14.89 -14.09 13.36
C ASN A 172 -15.31 -13.41 14.67
N CYS A 173 -15.08 -12.09 14.82
CA CYS A 173 -15.46 -11.31 16.00
C CYS A 173 -16.95 -10.94 15.96
N THR A 174 -17.83 -11.95 15.93
CA THR A 174 -19.28 -11.76 15.90
C THR A 174 -19.77 -11.00 17.13
N GLY A 175 -20.47 -9.89 16.91
CA GLY A 175 -20.96 -9.00 17.96
C GLY A 175 -19.91 -8.06 18.56
N CYS A 176 -18.72 -7.94 17.96
CA CYS A 176 -17.70 -6.98 18.38
C CYS A 176 -17.93 -5.59 17.76
N HIS A 177 -17.63 -4.53 18.52
CA HIS A 177 -17.68 -3.15 18.09
C HIS A 177 -16.30 -2.73 17.55
N ILE A 178 -16.24 -2.31 16.28
CA ILE A 178 -15.04 -1.78 15.63
C ILE A 178 -15.47 -0.52 14.88
N ASP A 179 -15.06 0.64 15.38
CA ASP A 179 -15.48 1.96 14.90
C ASP A 179 -14.57 2.48 13.78
N PHE A 180 -13.29 2.12 13.82
CA PHE A 180 -12.30 2.44 12.80
C PHE A 180 -11.30 1.29 12.65
N ILE A 181 -10.59 1.25 11.53
CA ILE A 181 -9.55 0.24 11.28
C ILE A 181 -8.16 0.84 11.41
N ASN A 182 -7.24 0.09 11.98
CA ASN A 182 -5.83 0.42 12.07
C ASN A 182 -5.03 -0.38 11.03
N ILE A 183 -4.11 0.27 10.34
CA ILE A 183 -3.16 -0.38 9.41
C ILE A 183 -1.76 0.19 9.57
N HIS A 184 -0.76 -0.66 9.34
CA HIS A 184 0.64 -0.27 9.19
C HIS A 184 1.06 -0.38 7.72
N TRP A 185 1.98 0.48 7.28
CA TRP A 185 2.56 0.40 5.95
C TRP A 185 4.05 0.72 5.95
N TYR A 186 4.86 -0.23 5.49
CA TYR A 186 6.28 -0.04 5.24
C TYR A 186 6.69 -0.57 3.87
N SER A 187 7.49 0.20 3.15
CA SER A 187 8.10 -0.25 1.90
C SER A 187 9.30 0.59 1.50
N ASN A 188 10.02 0.16 0.47
CA ASN A 188 11.06 0.98 -0.15
C ASN A 188 10.45 2.16 -0.91
N HIS A 189 11.26 3.19 -1.16
CA HIS A 189 10.84 4.41 -1.85
C HIS A 189 10.20 4.20 -3.23
N TRP A 190 10.53 3.11 -3.94
CA TRP A 190 9.95 2.83 -5.26
C TRP A 190 8.50 2.32 -5.22
N ALA A 191 8.03 1.75 -4.10
CA ALA A 191 6.59 1.49 -3.94
C ALA A 191 5.83 2.82 -3.78
N GLY A 192 6.44 3.74 -3.03
CA GLY A 192 6.09 5.15 -2.94
C GLY A 192 4.67 5.43 -2.47
N ALA A 193 4.26 6.68 -2.63
CA ALA A 193 2.95 7.16 -2.20
C ALA A 193 1.79 6.45 -2.90
N ASN A 194 1.95 5.98 -4.14
CA ASN A 194 0.89 5.30 -4.88
C ASN A 194 0.50 3.94 -4.26
N TYR A 195 1.47 3.11 -3.84
CA TYR A 195 1.14 1.84 -3.19
C TYR A 195 0.62 2.06 -1.76
N PHE A 196 1.12 3.08 -1.06
CA PHE A 196 0.56 3.54 0.20
C PHE A 196 -0.94 3.89 0.07
N LYS A 197 -1.29 4.80 -0.86
CA LYS A 197 -2.67 5.23 -1.14
C LYS A 197 -3.59 4.05 -1.46
N GLN A 198 -3.11 3.08 -2.24
CA GLN A 198 -3.85 1.86 -2.57
C GLN A 198 -4.12 0.99 -1.33
N GLN A 199 -3.14 0.81 -0.44
CA GLN A 199 -3.35 0.05 0.80
C GLN A 199 -4.38 0.71 1.72
N VAL A 200 -4.31 2.04 1.87
CA VAL A 200 -5.24 2.82 2.71
C VAL A 200 -6.68 2.73 2.16
N GLN A 201 -6.86 2.89 0.83
CA GLN A 201 -8.17 2.72 0.19
C GLN A 201 -8.68 1.27 0.31
N ALA A 202 -7.84 0.27 0.05
CA ALA A 202 -8.22 -1.14 0.15
C ALA A 202 -8.65 -1.53 1.58
N ALA A 203 -8.04 -0.94 2.60
CA ALA A 203 -8.45 -1.10 3.98
C ALA A 203 -9.87 -0.52 4.20
N HIS A 204 -10.09 0.73 3.79
CA HIS A 204 -11.40 1.40 3.86
C HIS A 204 -12.50 0.54 3.20
N ASP A 205 -12.28 0.13 1.95
CA ASP A 205 -13.23 -0.65 1.16
C ASP A 205 -13.53 -2.02 1.79
N MET A 206 -12.48 -2.77 2.18
CA MET A 206 -12.61 -4.09 2.82
C MET A 206 -13.44 -4.01 4.11
N SER A 207 -13.25 -2.95 4.88
CA SER A 207 -13.96 -2.74 6.14
C SER A 207 -15.43 -2.32 5.99
N GLY A 208 -15.93 -2.18 4.76
CA GLY A 208 -17.28 -1.68 4.48
C GLY A 208 -17.40 -0.16 4.68
N GLY A 209 -16.34 0.59 4.38
CA GLY A 209 -16.33 2.05 4.45
C GLY A 209 -16.07 2.63 5.84
N ARG A 210 -15.41 1.91 6.76
CA ARG A 210 -15.03 2.46 8.07
C ARG A 210 -13.88 3.45 7.92
N PRO A 211 -13.77 4.45 8.82
CA PRO A 211 -12.60 5.30 8.89
C PRO A 211 -11.30 4.52 9.09
N VAL A 212 -10.23 5.01 8.48
CA VAL A 212 -8.88 4.43 8.55
C VAL A 212 -8.00 5.30 9.44
N TRP A 213 -7.25 4.65 10.33
CA TRP A 213 -6.13 5.22 11.04
C TRP A 213 -4.86 4.51 10.57
N VAL A 214 -3.91 5.29 10.05
CA VAL A 214 -2.60 4.76 9.64
C VAL A 214 -1.66 4.92 10.83
N THR A 215 -1.74 3.97 11.77
CA THR A 215 -1.03 4.07 13.06
C THR A 215 0.48 4.00 12.90
N GLU A 216 0.97 3.35 11.85
CA GLU A 216 2.37 3.42 11.45
C GLU A 216 2.49 3.54 9.93
N PHE A 217 3.34 4.46 9.48
CA PHE A 217 3.85 4.43 8.12
C PHE A 217 5.26 4.98 8.02
N GLY A 218 6.00 4.47 7.05
CA GLY A 218 7.32 4.99 6.71
C GLY A 218 7.92 4.28 5.50
N LEU A 219 9.08 4.77 5.07
CA LEU A 219 9.93 4.04 4.13
C LEU A 219 10.92 3.17 4.91
N ASP A 220 11.17 1.96 4.43
CA ASP A 220 11.94 0.93 5.15
C ASP A 220 13.48 1.10 5.14
N GLY A 221 13.98 2.21 4.57
CA GLY A 221 15.42 2.48 4.44
C GLY A 221 16.15 1.64 3.40
N SER A 222 15.47 0.70 2.73
CA SER A 222 16.10 -0.21 1.78
C SER A 222 16.28 0.42 0.39
N GLN A 223 17.05 -0.27 -0.46
CA GLN A 223 17.31 0.10 -1.86
C GLN A 223 17.96 1.48 -2.08
N GLY A 224 18.67 2.02 -1.08
CA GLY A 224 19.42 3.28 -1.22
C GLY A 224 18.57 4.55 -1.11
N GLN A 225 17.43 4.49 -0.42
CA GLN A 225 16.60 5.64 -0.06
C GLN A 225 17.44 6.82 0.45
N THR A 226 17.21 8.00 -0.11
CA THR A 226 17.77 9.27 0.36
C THR A 226 16.80 10.00 1.29
N THR A 227 17.30 11.01 2.00
CA THR A 227 16.45 11.94 2.77
C THR A 227 15.45 12.68 1.86
N ALA A 228 15.81 12.97 0.62
CA ALA A 228 14.92 13.64 -0.33
C ALA A 228 13.74 12.74 -0.76
N ASP A 229 13.98 11.43 -0.94
CA ASP A 229 12.92 10.46 -1.23
C ASP A 229 11.93 10.34 -0.07
N LEU A 230 12.46 10.33 1.16
CA LEU A 230 11.65 10.30 2.38
C LEU A 230 10.82 11.57 2.54
N THR A 231 11.41 12.76 2.40
CA THR A 231 10.68 14.03 2.46
C THR A 231 9.58 14.07 1.40
N SER A 232 9.91 13.78 0.13
CA SER A 232 8.94 13.81 -0.97
C SER A 232 7.79 12.82 -0.76
N PHE A 233 8.09 11.60 -0.27
CA PHE A 233 7.07 10.62 0.10
C PHE A 233 6.14 11.14 1.20
N LEU A 234 6.71 11.68 2.29
CA LEU A 234 5.93 12.18 3.42
C LEU A 234 5.05 13.37 3.02
N GLU A 235 5.59 14.34 2.29
CA GLU A 235 4.83 15.48 1.75
C GLU A 235 3.60 14.99 0.95
N GLU A 236 3.82 14.08 -0.01
CA GLU A 236 2.75 13.57 -0.88
C GLU A 236 1.68 12.74 -0.14
N VAL A 237 2.07 11.90 0.83
CA VAL A 237 1.09 11.08 1.56
C VAL A 237 0.39 11.83 2.67
N MET A 238 1.04 12.80 3.34
CA MET A 238 0.41 13.62 4.37
C MET A 238 -0.65 14.53 3.79
N GLU A 239 -0.34 15.27 2.71
CA GLU A 239 -1.33 16.13 2.04
C GLU A 239 -2.52 15.31 1.53
N TRP A 240 -2.26 14.14 0.93
CA TRP A 240 -3.31 13.24 0.47
C TRP A 240 -4.18 12.72 1.63
N MET A 241 -3.58 12.28 2.74
CA MET A 241 -4.32 11.81 3.93
C MET A 241 -5.10 12.93 4.61
N ASP A 242 -4.57 14.16 4.63
CA ASP A 242 -5.28 15.33 5.15
C ASP A 242 -6.53 15.61 4.29
N ALA A 243 -6.45 15.42 2.97
CA ALA A 243 -7.57 15.57 2.03
C ALA A 243 -8.62 14.44 2.03
N GLN A 244 -8.30 13.21 2.49
CA GLN A 244 -9.27 12.10 2.51
C GLN A 244 -10.22 12.21 3.71
N ASP A 245 -11.54 12.24 3.51
CA ASP A 245 -12.52 12.28 4.60
C ASP A 245 -12.49 11.01 5.47
N TYR A 246 -12.27 9.84 4.85
CA TYR A 246 -12.20 8.56 5.53
C TYR A 246 -10.87 8.29 6.26
N VAL A 247 -9.81 9.05 6.02
CA VAL A 247 -8.59 8.98 6.84
C VAL A 247 -8.76 9.93 8.01
N HIS A 248 -8.91 9.39 9.22
CA HIS A 248 -9.17 10.19 10.41
C HIS A 248 -7.87 10.61 11.13
N ARG A 249 -6.86 9.74 11.18
CA ARG A 249 -5.58 9.97 11.88
C ARG A 249 -4.44 9.19 11.22
N TYR A 250 -3.22 9.68 11.36
CA TYR A 250 -2.01 8.96 10.95
C TYR A 250 -0.80 9.35 11.79
N ALA A 251 0.15 8.43 12.00
CA ALA A 251 1.38 8.68 12.72
C ALA A 251 2.58 8.10 11.94
N TYR A 252 3.57 8.96 11.66
CA TYR A 252 4.81 8.49 11.04
C TYR A 252 5.60 7.65 12.06
N PHE A 253 6.30 6.63 11.59
CA PHE A 253 7.22 5.86 12.41
C PHE A 253 8.65 6.40 12.27
N MET A 254 9.26 7.04 13.29
CA MET A 254 8.68 7.37 14.60
C MET A 254 9.31 8.61 15.27
N ASP A 255 8.72 9.05 16.38
CA ASP A 255 9.23 10.11 17.25
C ASP A 255 10.38 9.59 18.13
N THR A 256 11.59 9.62 17.56
CA THR A 256 12.84 9.17 18.19
C THR A 256 14.05 9.92 17.64
N THR A 257 15.18 9.83 18.36
CA THR A 257 16.46 10.46 18.00
C THR A 257 16.99 9.94 16.66
N GLY A 258 17.36 10.84 15.76
CA GLY A 258 17.79 10.51 14.41
C GLY A 258 16.64 10.29 13.42
N MET A 259 15.38 10.45 13.85
CA MET A 259 14.19 10.47 13.00
C MET A 259 13.49 11.82 13.10
N LEU A 260 12.35 11.92 13.79
CA LEU A 260 11.69 13.22 14.03
C LEU A 260 12.42 14.08 15.07
N MET A 261 13.27 13.49 15.93
CA MET A 261 14.10 14.21 16.89
C MET A 261 15.56 14.29 16.42
N THR A 262 16.27 15.32 16.86
CA THR A 262 17.73 15.43 16.72
C THR A 262 18.45 14.22 17.33
N SER A 263 19.70 13.98 16.92
CA SER A 263 20.50 12.84 17.41
C SER A 263 20.81 12.89 18.92
N ASP A 264 20.76 14.07 19.53
CA ASP A 264 20.89 14.29 20.97
C ASP A 264 19.54 14.36 21.71
N GLY A 265 18.41 14.32 20.98
CA GLY A 265 17.06 14.43 21.52
C GLY A 265 16.70 15.81 22.10
N SER A 266 17.47 16.87 21.80
CA SER A 266 17.24 18.22 22.32
C SER A 266 16.10 18.98 21.63
N GLY A 267 15.68 18.56 20.43
CA GLY A 267 14.55 19.16 19.70
C GLY A 267 14.14 18.37 18.46
N MET A 268 13.23 18.94 17.66
CA MET A 268 12.86 18.37 16.36
C MET A 268 14.06 18.40 15.41
N SER A 269 14.22 17.36 14.59
CA SER A 269 15.09 17.39 13.42
C SER A 269 14.47 18.24 12.29
N ASP A 270 15.17 18.38 11.16
CA ASP A 270 14.59 18.99 9.94
C ASP A 270 13.36 18.21 9.47
N LEU A 271 13.43 16.86 9.52
CA LEU A 271 12.32 15.96 9.19
C LEU A 271 11.16 16.11 10.20
N GLY A 272 11.47 16.24 11.49
CA GLY A 272 10.49 16.50 12.55
C GLY A 272 9.77 17.83 12.38
N SER A 273 10.52 18.86 12.01
CA SER A 273 9.98 20.20 11.76
C SER A 273 9.04 20.20 10.56
N MET A 274 9.43 19.55 9.45
CA MET A 274 8.56 19.34 8.28
C MET A 274 7.30 18.53 8.64
N TYR A 275 7.45 17.39 9.32
CA TYR A 275 6.31 16.58 9.78
C TYR A 275 5.33 17.39 10.66
N ASN A 276 5.86 18.29 11.48
CA ASN A 276 5.08 19.14 12.38
C ASN A 276 4.23 20.19 11.64
N SER A 277 4.78 20.92 10.65
CA SER A 277 4.12 22.11 10.06
C SER A 277 3.65 22.01 8.60
N TYR A 278 4.06 20.98 7.84
CA TYR A 278 3.69 20.81 6.43
C TYR A 278 2.16 20.60 6.23
N PRO A 279 1.57 20.83 5.05
CA PRO A 279 2.02 21.87 4.12
C PRO A 279 2.02 23.19 4.89
N GLU A 280 3.11 23.96 4.76
CA GLU A 280 3.19 25.29 5.36
C GLU A 280 1.96 26.08 4.92
N VAL A 281 1.10 26.48 5.86
CA VAL A 281 -0.06 27.32 5.55
C VAL A 281 0.51 28.69 5.20
N SER A 282 0.82 28.88 3.91
CA SER A 282 1.24 30.16 3.35
C SER A 282 0.25 31.21 3.86
N ALA A 283 0.75 32.23 4.55
CA ALA A 283 -0.07 33.09 5.40
C ALA A 283 -1.18 33.76 4.60
N ALA A 284 -2.37 33.14 4.63
CA ALA A 284 -3.50 33.49 3.78
C ALA A 284 -4.10 34.80 4.27
N SER A 285 -3.52 35.91 3.80
CA SER A 285 -4.02 37.28 3.97
C SER A 285 -4.53 37.58 5.38
N SER A 286 -3.67 37.44 6.38
CA SER A 286 -3.82 38.20 7.62
C SER A 286 -3.55 39.68 7.33
N ALA A 287 -4.52 40.32 6.67
CA ALA A 287 -4.59 41.77 6.53
C ALA A 287 -4.83 42.39 7.92
N SER A 288 -3.77 42.42 8.72
CA SER A 288 -3.73 43.20 9.94
C SER A 288 -3.94 44.68 9.55
N PRO A 289 -4.85 45.40 10.21
CA PRO A 289 -5.16 46.78 9.81
C PRO A 289 -3.96 47.68 10.08
N SER A 290 -3.26 48.07 9.02
CA SER A 290 -2.24 49.10 9.09
C SER A 290 -2.84 50.39 9.64
N SER A 291 -2.38 50.78 10.83
CA SER A 291 -2.73 52.03 11.47
C SER A 291 -2.11 53.20 10.71
N THR A 292 -2.84 53.76 9.74
CA THR A 292 -2.43 54.97 9.02
C THR A 292 -3.24 56.17 9.52
N ALA A 293 -2.55 57.26 9.83
CA ALA A 293 -3.12 58.43 10.49
C ALA A 293 -4.20 59.12 9.65
N VAL A 294 -5.24 59.63 10.34
CA VAL A 294 -6.24 60.51 9.74
C VAL A 294 -5.61 61.87 9.50
N LEU A 295 -5.46 62.25 8.23
CA LEU A 295 -5.32 63.65 7.81
C LEU A 295 -6.36 63.96 6.74
N SER A 296 -7.18 64.96 7.04
CA SER A 296 -8.36 65.35 6.29
C SER A 296 -8.04 66.22 5.08
N SER A 297 -8.64 65.92 3.94
CA SER A 297 -8.97 66.93 2.92
C SER A 297 -10.22 66.50 2.12
N SER A 298 -10.94 67.48 1.58
CA SER A 298 -12.34 67.36 1.17
C SER A 298 -12.58 67.76 -0.29
N SER A 299 -13.31 66.95 -1.07
CA SER A 299 -14.04 67.44 -2.27
C SER A 299 -15.09 66.47 -2.83
N SER A 300 -16.37 66.87 -2.68
CA SER A 300 -17.49 66.80 -3.65
C SER A 300 -17.65 65.67 -4.70
N LEU A 301 -18.74 64.90 -4.53
CA LEU A 301 -19.85 64.64 -5.47
C LEU A 301 -19.59 64.19 -6.94
N THR A 302 -20.15 63.04 -7.33
CA THR A 302 -21.32 62.91 -8.25
C THR A 302 -21.83 61.46 -8.28
N ALA A 303 -23.01 61.19 -8.88
CA ALA A 303 -23.84 60.02 -8.53
C ALA A 303 -24.26 59.10 -9.71
N ALA A 304 -24.37 57.80 -9.40
CA ALA A 304 -25.35 56.81 -9.93
C ALA A 304 -25.30 56.46 -11.45
N PRO A 305 -26.01 55.39 -11.92
CA PRO A 305 -26.86 54.43 -11.20
C PRO A 305 -26.56 52.94 -11.43
N SER A 306 -27.29 52.12 -10.66
CA SER A 306 -27.41 50.65 -10.72
C SER A 306 -28.24 50.14 -11.91
N ILE A 307 -28.00 48.90 -12.34
CA ILE A 307 -29.02 48.06 -12.99
C ILE A 307 -29.10 46.70 -12.26
N SER A 308 -30.33 46.28 -11.98
CA SER A 308 -30.72 45.03 -11.35
C SER A 308 -31.30 44.03 -12.36
N SER A 309 -31.14 42.72 -12.13
CA SER A 309 -32.15 41.74 -12.56
C SER A 309 -32.14 40.49 -11.67
N SER A 310 -33.34 40.12 -11.23
CA SER A 310 -33.68 39.02 -10.32
C SER A 310 -34.42 37.88 -11.05
N SER A 311 -34.41 36.66 -10.51
CA SER A 311 -35.39 35.55 -10.64
C SER A 311 -34.72 34.26 -10.10
N SER A 312 -35.22 33.41 -9.16
CA SER A 312 -36.58 33.04 -8.71
C SER A 312 -37.40 32.37 -9.83
N VAL A 313 -37.78 31.08 -9.83
CA VAL A 313 -38.75 30.36 -8.96
C VAL A 313 -38.76 28.88 -9.43
N THR A 314 -38.31 27.90 -8.64
CA THR A 314 -39.06 26.90 -7.79
C THR A 314 -39.39 25.53 -8.40
N SER A 315 -39.65 24.58 -7.49
CA SER A 315 -39.85 23.13 -7.65
C SER A 315 -41.23 22.68 -8.15
N ILE A 316 -41.30 21.51 -8.80
CA ILE A 316 -42.47 20.61 -8.82
C ILE A 316 -41.99 19.16 -8.57
N ALA A 317 -42.82 18.35 -7.90
CA ALA A 317 -42.49 16.99 -7.48
C ALA A 317 -43.34 15.91 -8.17
N GLY A 318 -42.83 14.68 -8.16
CA GLY A 318 -43.63 13.44 -8.10
C GLY A 318 -43.93 12.72 -9.41
N SER A 319 -43.51 11.44 -9.51
CA SER A 319 -44.46 10.31 -9.36
C SER A 319 -43.77 8.94 -9.45
N THR A 320 -44.41 7.97 -8.79
CA THR A 320 -43.99 6.57 -8.59
C THR A 320 -44.22 5.68 -9.83
N SER A 321 -43.43 4.61 -9.98
CA SER A 321 -43.97 3.35 -10.52
C SER A 321 -43.15 2.12 -10.07
N THR A 322 -43.85 1.09 -9.63
CA THR A 322 -43.34 -0.23 -9.22
C THR A 322 -43.24 -1.19 -10.40
N TYR A 323 -42.26 -2.09 -10.42
CA TYR A 323 -42.39 -3.37 -11.11
C TYR A 323 -41.82 -4.53 -10.29
N VAL A 324 -42.59 -5.61 -10.22
CA VAL A 324 -42.26 -6.87 -9.56
C VAL A 324 -41.74 -7.86 -10.59
N SER A 325 -40.74 -8.68 -10.24
CA SER A 325 -40.58 -10.00 -10.87
C SER A 325 -39.91 -11.00 -9.94
N SER A 326 -40.38 -12.24 -10.00
CA SER A 326 -40.06 -13.34 -9.09
C SER A 326 -39.50 -14.54 -9.83
N ARG A 327 -38.48 -15.21 -9.27
CA ARG A 327 -38.21 -16.66 -9.45
C ARG A 327 -37.28 -17.11 -8.30
N THR A 328 -37.73 -17.91 -7.34
CA THR A 328 -38.09 -19.34 -7.38
C THR A 328 -36.87 -20.25 -7.46
N THR A 329 -36.70 -21.02 -6.39
CA THR A 329 -35.71 -22.08 -6.15
C THR A 329 -35.88 -23.30 -7.05
N SER A 330 -34.78 -23.99 -7.34
CA SER A 330 -34.78 -25.37 -7.85
C SER A 330 -33.71 -26.20 -7.14
N VAL A 331 -34.14 -27.09 -6.26
CA VAL A 331 -33.30 -28.14 -5.66
C VAL A 331 -33.41 -29.39 -6.53
N THR A 332 -32.27 -29.98 -6.91
CA THR A 332 -32.23 -31.33 -7.49
C THR A 332 -31.24 -32.19 -6.73
N THR A 333 -31.76 -33.01 -5.82
CA THR A 333 -31.04 -34.16 -5.26
C THR A 333 -30.84 -35.24 -6.33
N ARG A 334 -29.66 -35.87 -6.37
CA ARG A 334 -29.53 -37.23 -6.89
C ARG A 334 -28.40 -38.00 -6.21
N SER A 335 -28.79 -38.98 -5.39
CA SER A 335 -27.90 -39.99 -4.82
C SER A 335 -27.57 -41.08 -5.84
N LEU A 336 -26.44 -41.77 -5.65
CA LEU A 336 -26.17 -43.21 -5.90
C LEU A 336 -24.67 -43.45 -5.61
N THR A 337 -24.31 -43.94 -4.42
CA THR A 337 -23.99 -45.35 -4.09
C THR A 337 -22.55 -45.81 -4.37
N THR A 338 -21.81 -46.01 -3.26
CA THR A 338 -20.93 -47.16 -2.95
C THR A 338 -19.93 -47.68 -3.99
N GLY A 339 -18.64 -47.59 -3.63
CA GLY A 339 -17.56 -48.37 -4.25
C GLY A 339 -16.32 -48.34 -3.36
N SER A 340 -16.20 -49.30 -2.43
CA SER A 340 -15.02 -49.47 -1.57
C SER A 340 -14.19 -50.64 -2.05
N SER A 341 -12.87 -50.47 -2.22
CA SER A 341 -11.93 -51.59 -2.34
C SER A 341 -10.52 -51.21 -1.90
N ASN A 342 -9.98 -52.00 -0.97
CA ASN A 342 -8.60 -51.94 -0.49
C ASN A 342 -7.62 -52.63 -1.45
N SER A 343 -6.38 -52.12 -1.52
CA SER A 343 -5.12 -52.88 -1.63
C SER A 343 -3.96 -51.86 -1.66
N GLN A 344 -3.16 -51.64 -0.61
CA GLN A 344 -2.11 -52.49 -0.05
C GLN A 344 -1.07 -53.05 -1.03
N SER A 345 0.19 -53.01 -0.58
CA SER A 345 1.39 -53.70 -1.08
C SER A 345 2.04 -53.15 -2.36
N SER A 346 3.37 -53.17 -2.57
CA SER A 346 4.52 -53.32 -1.64
C SER A 346 5.84 -53.20 -2.40
N ALA A 347 6.94 -52.89 -1.70
CA ALA A 347 8.36 -53.08 -2.09
C ALA A 347 8.87 -52.32 -3.34
N ALA A 348 9.94 -51.52 -3.30
CA ALA A 348 11.29 -51.76 -2.77
C ALA A 348 12.08 -52.81 -3.57
N VAL A 349 12.90 -52.35 -4.53
CA VAL A 349 14.09 -53.06 -5.01
C VAL A 349 15.27 -52.08 -5.02
N SER A 350 16.39 -52.51 -4.48
CA SER A 350 17.67 -51.79 -4.43
C SER A 350 18.75 -52.64 -5.08
N THR A 351 19.55 -52.05 -5.97
CA THR A 351 20.90 -52.45 -6.42
C THR A 351 21.26 -51.58 -7.66
N THR A 352 22.48 -51.11 -7.92
CA THR A 352 23.75 -51.11 -7.15
C THR A 352 24.65 -49.98 -7.68
N GLN A 353 25.69 -49.63 -6.93
CA GLN A 353 26.72 -48.65 -7.30
C GLN A 353 27.52 -49.05 -8.55
N SER A 354 28.02 -48.05 -9.27
CA SER A 354 29.39 -48.08 -9.78
C SER A 354 30.00 -46.66 -9.73
N SER A 355 31.29 -46.59 -9.43
CA SER A 355 32.03 -45.35 -9.13
C SER A 355 32.98 -44.98 -10.25
N SER A 356 33.12 -43.69 -10.55
CA SER A 356 34.32 -43.15 -11.21
C SER A 356 34.65 -41.74 -10.70
N SER A 357 35.93 -41.41 -10.73
CA SER A 357 36.54 -40.32 -9.97
C SER A 357 36.67 -39.00 -10.74
N SER A 358 36.94 -37.94 -9.98
CA SER A 358 37.78 -36.79 -10.36
C SER A 358 37.41 -35.98 -11.62
N THR A 359 36.94 -34.74 -11.43
CA THR A 359 37.78 -33.52 -11.57
C THR A 359 36.93 -32.24 -11.38
N LYS A 360 37.60 -31.13 -11.03
CA LYS A 360 37.01 -29.80 -10.84
C LYS A 360 37.07 -28.99 -12.15
N PRO A 361 35.96 -28.35 -12.56
CA PRO A 361 36.00 -27.06 -13.25
C PRO A 361 35.41 -25.96 -12.33
N ALA A 362 36.03 -24.81 -12.12
CA ALA A 362 36.39 -23.78 -13.10
C ALA A 362 35.16 -23.00 -13.59
N VAL A 363 35.09 -21.74 -13.20
CA VAL A 363 34.07 -20.75 -13.59
C VAL A 363 34.10 -20.57 -15.11
N SER A 364 32.93 -20.59 -15.76
CA SER A 364 32.79 -20.23 -17.17
C SER A 364 31.55 -19.39 -17.40
N THR A 365 31.77 -18.11 -17.70
CA THR A 365 30.75 -17.13 -18.04
C THR A 365 30.32 -17.32 -19.49
N THR A 366 29.17 -17.97 -19.74
CA THR A 366 28.70 -18.24 -21.10
C THR A 366 27.83 -17.09 -21.62
N ILE A 367 28.45 -16.18 -22.38
CA ILE A 367 27.76 -15.17 -23.18
C ILE A 367 26.98 -15.88 -24.30
N SER A 368 25.65 -15.76 -24.29
CA SER A 368 24.80 -16.36 -25.33
C SER A 368 24.71 -15.48 -26.58
N LYS A 369 24.86 -16.11 -27.75
CA LYS A 369 24.89 -15.43 -29.05
C LYS A 369 23.50 -14.98 -29.52
N ILE A 370 23.46 -13.82 -30.16
CA ILE A 370 22.29 -13.27 -30.85
C ILE A 370 21.97 -14.12 -32.09
N GLY A 371 20.74 -14.61 -32.19
CA GLY A 371 20.16 -15.17 -33.41
C GLY A 371 19.18 -14.17 -34.03
N THR A 372 19.44 -13.71 -35.24
CA THR A 372 18.53 -12.84 -35.99
C THR A 372 17.62 -13.66 -36.91
N SER A 373 16.32 -13.39 -36.86
CA SER A 373 15.43 -13.64 -37.99
C SER A 373 14.59 -12.39 -38.23
N SER A 374 14.53 -11.95 -39.47
CA SER A 374 13.78 -10.78 -39.91
C SER A 374 12.61 -11.22 -40.77
N ALA A 375 11.42 -10.69 -40.48
CA ALA A 375 10.26 -10.76 -41.34
C ALA A 375 9.81 -9.33 -41.65
N SER A 376 9.55 -9.04 -42.93
CA SER A 376 9.25 -7.70 -43.44
C SER A 376 7.88 -7.66 -44.10
N ALA A 377 7.29 -6.46 -44.11
CA ALA A 377 6.15 -6.02 -44.91
C ALA A 377 4.76 -6.64 -44.63
N ALA A 378 3.94 -5.83 -43.94
CA ALA A 378 2.51 -5.59 -44.18
C ALA A 378 1.70 -6.68 -44.92
N ALA A 379 1.22 -7.68 -44.17
CA ALA A 379 0.08 -8.49 -44.57
C ALA A 379 -1.23 -7.88 -44.02
N THR A 380 -2.32 -7.94 -44.80
CA THR A 380 -3.66 -7.53 -44.37
C THR A 380 -4.04 -8.26 -43.08
N ALA A 381 -4.37 -7.51 -42.02
CA ALA A 381 -4.54 -8.07 -40.69
C ALA A 381 -5.58 -9.21 -40.66
N PRO A 382 -5.23 -10.43 -40.21
CA PRO A 382 -6.19 -11.50 -39.95
C PRO A 382 -7.40 -11.02 -39.13
N ALA A 383 -8.60 -11.42 -39.53
CA ALA A 383 -9.87 -10.98 -38.95
C ALA A 383 -10.19 -11.54 -37.54
N GLY A 384 -9.16 -11.93 -36.79
CA GLY A 384 -9.27 -12.55 -35.46
C GLY A 384 -8.02 -12.27 -34.62
N ILE A 385 -8.00 -12.85 -33.41
CA ILE A 385 -6.91 -12.67 -32.46
C ILE A 385 -5.60 -13.25 -33.01
N GLN A 386 -4.51 -12.47 -32.86
CA GLN A 386 -3.16 -12.87 -33.24
C GLN A 386 -2.27 -12.90 -32.00
N VAL A 387 -1.67 -14.05 -31.69
CA VAL A 387 -0.57 -14.13 -30.71
C VAL A 387 0.61 -13.29 -31.22
N LEU A 388 1.31 -12.62 -30.31
CA LEU A 388 2.53 -11.84 -30.59
C LEU A 388 3.75 -12.43 -29.87
N SER A 389 3.55 -12.96 -28.67
CA SER A 389 4.56 -13.65 -27.88
C SER A 389 3.87 -14.53 -26.83
N ALA A 390 4.43 -15.70 -26.52
CA ALA A 390 3.89 -16.57 -25.49
C ALA A 390 5.00 -17.30 -24.72
N TYR A 391 4.79 -17.46 -23.41
CA TYR A 391 5.71 -18.11 -22.48
C TYR A 391 4.98 -19.12 -21.61
N PHE A 392 5.50 -20.34 -21.53
CA PHE A 392 5.12 -21.32 -20.52
C PHE A 392 6.25 -21.38 -19.49
N ALA A 393 6.02 -20.74 -18.35
CA ALA A 393 7.04 -20.38 -17.38
C ALA A 393 8.20 -19.59 -18.04
N ASP A 394 9.47 -19.98 -17.87
CA ASP A 394 10.62 -19.34 -18.52
C ASP A 394 10.90 -19.83 -19.95
N LYS A 395 10.01 -20.64 -20.54
CA LYS A 395 10.18 -21.17 -21.90
C LYS A 395 9.37 -20.37 -22.90
N ASP A 396 10.05 -19.75 -23.87
CA ASP A 396 9.39 -19.16 -25.05
C ASP A 396 8.71 -20.29 -25.85
N VAL A 397 7.41 -20.14 -26.03
CA VAL A 397 6.53 -21.06 -26.75
C VAL A 397 5.74 -20.34 -27.84
N THR A 398 6.16 -19.12 -28.22
CA THR A 398 5.45 -18.24 -29.18
C THR A 398 5.03 -18.97 -30.45
N ALA A 399 5.98 -19.64 -31.12
CA ALA A 399 5.71 -20.37 -32.37
C ALA A 399 4.72 -21.55 -32.19
N ALA A 400 4.74 -22.23 -31.04
CA ALA A 400 3.80 -23.31 -30.74
C ALA A 400 2.40 -22.75 -30.38
N ALA A 401 2.35 -21.67 -29.60
CA ALA A 401 1.14 -20.99 -29.19
C ALA A 401 0.36 -20.40 -30.37
N HIS A 402 1.04 -19.86 -31.39
CA HIS A 402 0.41 -19.43 -32.65
C HIS A 402 -0.46 -20.53 -33.28
N THR A 403 0.03 -21.77 -33.30
CA THR A 403 -0.67 -22.92 -33.91
C THR A 403 -1.67 -23.56 -32.96
N ALA A 404 -1.32 -23.68 -31.67
CA ALA A 404 -2.11 -24.43 -30.68
C ALA A 404 -3.31 -23.63 -30.15
N PHE A 405 -3.15 -22.32 -29.93
CA PHE A 405 -4.16 -21.51 -29.23
C PHE A 405 -5.06 -20.70 -30.16
N VAL A 406 -4.65 -20.39 -31.40
CA VAL A 406 -5.50 -19.61 -32.32
C VAL A 406 -6.44 -20.54 -33.09
N GLN A 407 -7.72 -20.54 -32.72
CA GLN A 407 -8.74 -21.44 -33.28
C GLN A 407 -9.94 -20.63 -33.78
N ASN A 408 -10.19 -20.67 -35.09
CA ASN A 408 -11.27 -19.93 -35.76
C ASN A 408 -11.28 -18.41 -35.42
N GLY A 409 -10.11 -17.81 -35.28
CA GLY A 409 -9.94 -16.38 -34.92
C GLY A 409 -10.08 -16.06 -33.42
N ASN A 410 -10.29 -17.07 -32.58
CA ASN A 410 -10.35 -16.95 -31.12
C ASN A 410 -9.05 -17.44 -30.47
N LEU A 411 -8.77 -16.99 -29.25
CA LEU A 411 -7.68 -17.51 -28.41
C LEU A 411 -8.25 -18.54 -27.44
N VAL A 412 -7.89 -19.81 -27.63
CA VAL A 412 -8.35 -20.97 -26.86
C VAL A 412 -7.17 -21.57 -26.10
N VAL A 413 -7.14 -21.45 -24.78
CA VAL A 413 -6.07 -21.95 -23.92
C VAL A 413 -6.63 -22.95 -22.92
N ASN A 414 -6.34 -24.24 -23.13
CA ASN A 414 -6.59 -25.28 -22.13
C ASN A 414 -5.36 -25.42 -21.22
N THR A 415 -5.49 -24.95 -19.98
CA THR A 415 -4.39 -24.93 -19.01
C THR A 415 -4.07 -26.31 -18.42
N TYR A 416 -4.91 -27.33 -18.62
CA TYR A 416 -4.64 -28.71 -18.21
C TYR A 416 -3.68 -29.45 -19.15
N THR A 417 -3.51 -28.98 -20.39
CA THR A 417 -2.81 -29.71 -21.46
C THR A 417 -1.63 -28.96 -22.06
N LEU A 418 -1.13 -27.91 -21.39
CA LEU A 418 -0.15 -26.95 -21.93
C LEU A 418 1.10 -27.62 -22.50
N ALA A 419 1.76 -28.48 -21.72
CA ALA A 419 2.97 -29.18 -22.14
C ALA A 419 2.76 -30.00 -23.43
N SER A 420 1.64 -30.73 -23.54
CA SER A 420 1.34 -31.54 -24.72
C SER A 420 0.96 -30.70 -25.93
N VAL A 421 0.08 -29.69 -25.79
CA VAL A 421 -0.38 -28.89 -26.95
C VAL A 421 0.69 -27.95 -27.49
N LEU A 422 1.62 -27.51 -26.64
CA LEU A 422 2.78 -26.70 -27.04
C LEU A 422 3.98 -27.56 -27.47
N SER A 423 3.88 -28.90 -27.42
CA SER A 423 4.98 -29.84 -27.72
C SER A 423 6.26 -29.56 -26.91
N VAL A 424 6.11 -29.28 -25.62
CA VAL A 424 7.24 -28.99 -24.72
C VAL A 424 7.27 -29.96 -23.53
N SER A 425 8.48 -30.36 -23.13
CA SER A 425 8.72 -30.92 -21.80
C SER A 425 8.25 -29.97 -20.70
N ASP A 426 7.78 -30.50 -19.57
CA ASP A 426 7.50 -29.69 -18.36
C ASP A 426 8.75 -28.86 -18.03
N PRO A 427 8.69 -27.51 -18.09
CA PRO A 427 9.87 -26.70 -17.84
C PRO A 427 10.28 -26.76 -16.37
N TRP A 428 9.32 -26.78 -15.43
CA TRP A 428 9.55 -26.68 -13.98
C TRP A 428 8.86 -27.85 -13.26
N TYR A 429 9.51 -29.01 -13.29
CA TYR A 429 8.97 -30.23 -12.69
C TYR A 429 8.58 -30.03 -11.21
N GLY A 430 7.35 -30.42 -10.87
CA GLY A 430 6.80 -30.37 -9.51
C GLY A 430 6.40 -28.98 -8.98
N THR A 431 6.61 -27.89 -9.73
CA THR A 431 6.54 -26.51 -9.19
C THR A 431 5.17 -25.82 -9.28
N VAL A 432 4.29 -26.26 -10.19
CA VAL A 432 3.24 -25.44 -10.84
C VAL A 432 3.87 -24.34 -11.72
N LYS A 433 3.22 -23.99 -12.84
CA LYS A 433 3.69 -23.03 -13.85
C LYS A 433 2.60 -22.06 -14.28
N THR A 434 2.98 -20.99 -14.96
CA THR A 434 2.04 -20.04 -15.59
C THR A 434 2.20 -20.03 -17.11
N ILE A 435 1.10 -19.77 -17.80
CA ILE A 435 1.05 -19.51 -19.25
C ILE A 435 0.73 -18.03 -19.44
N SER A 436 1.60 -17.33 -20.16
CA SER A 436 1.51 -15.89 -20.41
C SER A 436 1.54 -15.64 -21.91
N VAL A 437 0.53 -14.96 -22.45
CA VAL A 437 0.33 -14.73 -23.88
C VAL A 437 0.05 -13.26 -24.13
N LEU A 438 0.95 -12.59 -24.86
CA LEU A 438 0.72 -11.28 -25.47
C LEU A 438 0.02 -11.50 -26.81
N TYR A 439 -1.11 -10.82 -27.05
CA TYR A 439 -1.87 -10.94 -28.29
C TYR A 439 -2.45 -9.59 -28.73
N THR A 440 -2.84 -9.49 -30.01
CA THR A 440 -3.48 -8.32 -30.58
C THR A 440 -4.81 -8.65 -31.24
N TYR A 441 -5.73 -7.69 -31.21
CA TYR A 441 -6.97 -7.67 -31.97
C TYR A 441 -7.31 -6.21 -32.31
N ASN A 442 -7.72 -5.95 -33.56
CA ASN A 442 -8.02 -4.60 -34.08
C ASN A 442 -6.99 -3.50 -33.73
N GLY A 443 -5.70 -3.85 -33.71
CA GLY A 443 -4.59 -2.93 -33.41
C GLY A 443 -4.34 -2.66 -31.92
N ALA A 444 -5.24 -3.05 -31.03
CA ALA A 444 -5.02 -3.02 -29.59
C ALA A 444 -4.21 -4.25 -29.13
N THR A 445 -3.47 -4.11 -28.03
CA THR A 445 -2.65 -5.19 -27.44
C THR A 445 -3.22 -5.60 -26.08
N TYR A 446 -3.16 -6.90 -25.81
CA TYR A 446 -3.77 -7.56 -24.67
C TYR A 446 -2.86 -8.64 -24.11
N ILE A 447 -3.04 -8.97 -22.84
CA ILE A 447 -2.33 -10.04 -22.13
C ILE A 447 -3.36 -11.04 -21.59
N PHE A 448 -3.10 -12.33 -21.80
CA PHE A 448 -3.70 -13.41 -21.04
C PHE A 448 -2.60 -14.03 -20.16
N ALA A 449 -2.85 -14.14 -18.86
CA ALA A 449 -1.97 -14.82 -17.92
C ALA A 449 -2.82 -15.70 -17.01
N SER A 450 -2.40 -16.95 -16.79
CA SER A 450 -3.02 -17.85 -15.81
C SER A 450 -2.04 -18.93 -15.34
N ALA A 451 -2.31 -19.52 -14.18
CA ALA A 451 -1.64 -20.74 -13.75
C ALA A 451 -2.09 -21.96 -14.57
N GLU A 452 -1.24 -22.97 -14.69
CA GLU A 452 -1.65 -24.26 -15.24
C GLU A 452 -2.74 -24.92 -14.37
N GLN A 453 -3.50 -25.85 -14.96
CA GLN A 453 -4.57 -26.61 -14.28
C GLN A 453 -5.75 -25.79 -13.71
N THR A 454 -5.94 -24.55 -14.18
CA THR A 454 -7.00 -23.63 -13.72
C THR A 454 -8.31 -23.68 -14.52
N GLY A 455 -8.28 -24.19 -15.75
CA GLY A 455 -9.45 -24.22 -16.63
C GLY A 455 -9.13 -24.24 -18.13
N THR A 456 -10.19 -24.22 -18.95
CA THR A 456 -10.09 -23.90 -20.38
C THR A 456 -10.68 -22.52 -20.62
N TYR A 457 -9.91 -21.64 -21.25
CA TYR A 457 -10.26 -20.26 -21.51
C TYR A 457 -10.48 -20.07 -23.01
N THR A 458 -11.63 -19.52 -23.39
CA THR A 458 -11.95 -19.16 -24.77
C THR A 458 -12.22 -17.66 -24.83
N ILE A 459 -11.28 -16.92 -25.38
CA ILE A 459 -11.39 -15.47 -25.61
C ILE A 459 -11.72 -15.26 -27.08
N THR A 460 -12.89 -14.70 -27.35
CA THR A 460 -13.33 -14.33 -28.69
C THR A 460 -13.19 -12.82 -28.86
N PRO A 461 -13.16 -12.30 -30.11
CA PRO A 461 -13.22 -10.86 -30.39
C PRO A 461 -14.26 -10.05 -29.59
N SER A 462 -15.42 -10.63 -29.28
CA SER A 462 -16.50 -9.98 -28.53
C SER A 462 -16.44 -10.24 -27.01
N THR A 463 -15.56 -11.11 -26.53
CA THR A 463 -15.40 -11.44 -25.10
C THR A 463 -14.02 -11.10 -24.54
N ILE A 464 -13.17 -10.36 -25.28
CA ILE A 464 -11.92 -9.82 -24.74
C ILE A 464 -12.26 -8.89 -23.56
N PRO A 465 -11.85 -9.21 -22.32
CA PRO A 465 -12.17 -8.36 -21.19
C PRO A 465 -11.30 -7.10 -21.22
N ALA A 466 -11.87 -5.94 -20.86
CA ALA A 466 -11.10 -4.69 -20.74
C ALA A 466 -9.92 -4.83 -19.74
N SER A 467 -10.07 -5.72 -18.75
CA SER A 467 -9.00 -6.08 -17.81
C SER A 467 -7.80 -6.79 -18.44
N ALA A 468 -7.87 -7.30 -19.69
CA ALA A 468 -6.72 -7.86 -20.41
C ALA A 468 -5.92 -6.81 -21.22
N MET A 469 -6.52 -5.65 -21.54
CA MET A 469 -5.87 -4.64 -22.39
C MET A 469 -4.60 -4.08 -21.72
N THR A 470 -3.50 -3.95 -22.46
CA THR A 470 -2.27 -3.34 -21.93
C THR A 470 -2.49 -1.85 -21.67
N PRO A 471 -2.02 -1.30 -20.54
CA PRO A 471 -2.13 0.13 -20.29
C PRO A 471 -1.21 0.91 -21.25
N SER A 472 -1.60 2.14 -21.60
CA SER A 472 -0.69 3.09 -22.21
C SER A 472 -0.12 3.96 -21.10
N VAL A 473 1.15 3.75 -20.76
CA VAL A 473 1.90 4.56 -19.80
C VAL A 473 3.00 5.28 -20.56
N ALA A 474 3.10 6.60 -20.40
CA ALA A 474 4.16 7.39 -21.03
C ALA A 474 5.50 7.09 -20.35
N ALA A 475 6.57 7.00 -21.15
CA ALA A 475 7.93 6.98 -20.63
C ALA A 475 8.30 8.35 -20.07
N THR A 476 9.05 8.35 -18.98
CA THR A 476 9.40 9.50 -18.13
C THR A 476 10.91 9.70 -18.05
N HIS A 477 11.70 8.64 -18.25
CA HIS A 477 13.15 8.62 -18.07
C HIS A 477 13.95 8.65 -19.38
N GLY A 478 13.34 9.09 -20.49
CA GLY A 478 14.00 9.21 -21.79
C GLY A 478 14.10 7.88 -22.54
N ALA A 479 12.95 7.33 -22.92
CA ALA A 479 12.80 6.04 -23.60
C ALA A 479 13.73 5.82 -24.81
N SER A 480 14.61 4.81 -24.70
CA SER A 480 15.24 4.16 -25.86
C SER A 480 14.39 3.01 -26.43
N ILE A 481 13.37 2.58 -25.69
CA ILE A 481 12.46 1.48 -25.97
C ILE A 481 11.02 1.86 -25.60
N THR A 482 10.01 1.13 -26.07
CA THR A 482 8.62 1.30 -25.63
C THR A 482 8.12 0.05 -24.91
N ILE A 483 7.83 0.13 -23.62
CA ILE A 483 7.24 -0.99 -22.85
C ILE A 483 5.81 -1.22 -23.35
N ILE A 484 5.51 -2.45 -23.78
CA ILE A 484 4.21 -2.86 -24.33
C ILE A 484 3.32 -3.48 -23.24
N GLY A 485 3.91 -4.20 -22.29
CA GLY A 485 3.16 -4.83 -21.22
C GLY A 485 4.04 -5.74 -20.37
N MET A 486 3.53 -6.13 -19.21
CA MET A 486 4.27 -6.89 -18.22
C MET A 486 3.38 -7.92 -17.53
N VAL A 487 3.97 -9.04 -17.13
CA VAL A 487 3.36 -10.03 -16.24
C VAL A 487 4.34 -10.43 -15.14
N TRP A 488 3.78 -10.76 -13.98
CA TRP A 488 4.49 -11.35 -12.86
C TRP A 488 3.69 -12.54 -12.36
N GLY A 489 4.27 -13.74 -12.45
CA GLY A 489 3.56 -14.97 -12.12
C GLY A 489 2.34 -15.19 -13.04
N ALA A 490 1.13 -15.14 -12.47
CA ALA A 490 -0.14 -15.31 -13.19
C ALA A 490 -0.87 -13.98 -13.41
N GLN A 491 -0.29 -12.84 -12.99
CA GLN A 491 -0.93 -11.54 -12.99
C GLN A 491 -0.36 -10.61 -14.08
N GLN A 492 -1.25 -9.96 -14.85
CA GLN A 492 -0.88 -8.81 -15.67
C GLN A 492 -0.62 -7.59 -14.79
N ILE A 493 0.52 -6.94 -15.03
CA ILE A 493 0.90 -5.70 -14.36
C ILE A 493 0.31 -4.51 -15.11
N LYS A 494 -0.36 -3.62 -14.38
CA LYS A 494 -1.01 -2.42 -14.91
C LYS A 494 -0.66 -1.12 -14.19
N THR A 495 0.00 -1.20 -13.04
CA THR A 495 0.30 -0.07 -12.17
C THR A 495 1.32 0.86 -12.82
N ALA A 496 0.98 2.12 -13.04
CA ALA A 496 1.83 3.07 -13.77
C ALA A 496 3.23 3.25 -13.16
N SER A 497 3.37 3.24 -11.82
CA SER A 497 4.68 3.31 -11.15
C SER A 497 5.58 2.10 -11.41
N VAL A 498 5.02 0.94 -11.78
CA VAL A 498 5.81 -0.24 -12.18
C VAL A 498 6.35 -0.06 -13.61
N PHE A 499 5.57 0.57 -14.50
CA PHE A 499 6.04 0.95 -15.83
C PHE A 499 7.13 2.02 -15.74
N ASP A 500 6.94 3.05 -14.90
CA ASP A 500 7.96 4.08 -14.61
C ASP A 500 9.25 3.47 -14.05
N ARG A 501 9.16 2.58 -13.05
CA ARG A 501 10.32 1.87 -12.50
C ARG A 501 11.06 1.05 -13.56
N VAL A 502 10.36 0.39 -14.47
CA VAL A 502 11.01 -0.39 -15.55
C VAL A 502 11.58 0.54 -16.65
N ASP A 503 10.97 1.70 -16.88
CA ASP A 503 11.52 2.76 -17.74
C ASP A 503 12.81 3.38 -17.14
N TYR A 504 12.89 3.53 -15.82
CA TYR A 504 14.13 3.90 -15.14
C TYR A 504 15.23 2.82 -15.30
N GLN A 505 14.88 1.53 -15.26
CA GLN A 505 15.86 0.46 -15.52
C GLN A 505 16.40 0.46 -16.95
N GLN A 506 15.59 0.79 -17.98
CA GLN A 506 16.11 0.93 -19.34
C GLN A 506 16.99 2.17 -19.49
N ALA A 507 16.60 3.30 -18.87
CA ALA A 507 17.36 4.55 -18.94
C ALA A 507 18.76 4.46 -18.31
N THR A 508 18.88 3.76 -17.18
CA THR A 508 20.19 3.51 -16.53
C THR A 508 21.04 2.48 -17.27
N ASN A 509 20.43 1.57 -18.06
CA ASN A 509 21.10 0.50 -18.78
C ASN A 509 21.95 -0.41 -17.86
N TRP A 510 21.53 -0.58 -16.61
CA TRP A 510 22.16 -1.50 -15.64
C TRP A 510 21.40 -2.82 -15.59
N GLY A 511 22.01 -3.85 -14.99
CA GLY A 511 21.29 -5.09 -14.70
C GLY A 511 20.32 -4.88 -13.55
N PHE A 512 19.15 -5.52 -13.60
CA PHE A 512 18.15 -5.48 -12.53
C PHE A 512 17.50 -6.86 -12.33
N GLN A 513 16.90 -7.09 -11.16
CA GLN A 513 16.26 -8.37 -10.85
C GLN A 513 14.78 -8.40 -11.19
N ILE A 514 14.35 -9.54 -11.73
CA ILE A 514 12.96 -9.94 -11.89
C ILE A 514 12.46 -10.50 -10.55
N ASN A 515 11.72 -9.71 -9.78
CA ASN A 515 11.20 -10.09 -8.46
C ASN A 515 9.93 -9.30 -8.08
N THR A 516 9.30 -9.67 -6.96
CA THR A 516 8.12 -8.99 -6.40
C THR A 516 8.38 -7.50 -6.14
N SER A 517 9.60 -7.11 -5.74
CA SER A 517 9.96 -5.69 -5.55
C SER A 517 9.93 -4.88 -6.85
N LEU A 518 10.36 -5.46 -7.97
CA LEU A 518 10.26 -4.83 -9.29
C LEU A 518 8.79 -4.67 -9.69
N PHE A 519 7.94 -5.68 -9.50
CA PHE A 519 6.56 -5.65 -9.98
C PHE A 519 5.55 -5.03 -9.00
N GLY A 520 5.94 -4.77 -7.75
CA GLY A 520 5.12 -4.09 -6.74
C GLY A 520 3.96 -4.92 -6.18
N VAL A 521 3.83 -6.19 -6.58
CA VAL A 521 2.81 -7.15 -6.15
C VAL A 521 3.41 -8.56 -6.14
N ASP A 522 2.91 -9.50 -5.33
CA ASP A 522 3.17 -10.92 -5.54
C ASP A 522 2.09 -11.50 -6.47
N GLY A 523 2.41 -11.59 -7.76
CA GLY A 523 1.48 -12.01 -8.81
C GLY A 523 1.21 -13.51 -8.89
N PHE A 524 1.80 -14.31 -7.98
CA PHE A 524 1.49 -15.73 -7.79
C PHE A 524 2.07 -16.22 -6.45
N TRP A 525 1.41 -15.84 -5.35
CA TRP A 525 1.85 -16.13 -3.99
C TRP A 525 1.99 -17.63 -3.71
N GLY A 526 3.03 -18.01 -2.95
CA GLY A 526 3.31 -19.40 -2.60
C GLY A 526 3.87 -20.28 -3.74
N HIS A 527 3.95 -19.74 -4.96
CA HIS A 527 4.46 -20.44 -6.14
C HIS A 527 5.70 -19.76 -6.72
N ALA A 528 6.52 -20.53 -7.44
CA ALA A 528 7.62 -19.96 -8.21
C ALA A 528 7.07 -19.11 -9.36
N LYS A 529 7.73 -17.99 -9.65
CA LYS A 529 7.26 -17.00 -10.62
C LYS A 529 8.25 -16.77 -11.76
N VAL A 530 7.69 -16.48 -12.92
CA VAL A 530 8.39 -15.83 -14.04
C VAL A 530 7.91 -14.38 -14.10
N GLY A 531 8.83 -13.46 -14.32
CA GLY A 531 8.48 -12.10 -14.76
C GLY A 531 8.81 -11.96 -16.23
N ILE A 532 7.92 -11.33 -17.00
CA ILE A 532 8.11 -11.08 -18.43
C ILE A 532 7.74 -9.62 -18.70
N ILE A 533 8.63 -8.92 -19.39
CA ILE A 533 8.50 -7.53 -19.81
C ILE A 533 8.58 -7.53 -21.33
N TRP A 534 7.47 -7.27 -22.01
CA TRP A 534 7.44 -7.07 -23.45
C TRP A 534 7.69 -5.61 -23.79
N TYR A 535 8.56 -5.37 -24.76
CA TYR A 535 8.93 -4.02 -25.21
C TYR A 535 9.17 -3.99 -26.71
N ARG A 536 9.13 -2.82 -27.32
CA ARG A 536 9.69 -2.58 -28.66
C ARG A 536 11.03 -1.90 -28.52
N ASP A 537 12.03 -2.38 -29.26
CA ASP A 537 13.32 -1.71 -29.36
C ASP A 537 13.22 -0.40 -30.18
N ALA A 538 14.34 0.33 -30.30
CA ALA A 538 14.42 1.58 -31.06
C ALA A 538 14.08 1.43 -32.57
N GLN A 539 14.05 0.20 -33.10
CA GLN A 539 13.62 -0.12 -34.46
C GLN A 539 12.15 -0.55 -34.54
N GLY A 540 11.43 -0.52 -33.42
CA GLY A 540 10.03 -0.91 -33.31
C GLY A 540 9.81 -2.43 -33.26
N VAL A 541 10.87 -3.25 -33.19
CA VAL A 541 10.76 -4.71 -33.18
C VAL A 541 10.37 -5.18 -31.78
N LEU A 542 9.37 -6.06 -31.69
CA LEU A 542 8.94 -6.64 -30.42
C LEU A 542 10.03 -7.54 -29.83
N LYS A 543 10.30 -7.35 -28.54
CA LYS A 543 11.27 -8.06 -27.70
C LYS A 543 10.62 -8.40 -26.36
N SER A 544 11.30 -9.26 -25.60
CA SER A 544 10.93 -9.66 -24.26
C SER A 544 12.17 -9.85 -23.38
N LEU A 545 12.16 -9.23 -22.20
CA LEU A 545 13.00 -9.66 -21.09
C LEU A 545 12.18 -10.61 -20.22
N PHE A 546 12.78 -11.71 -19.79
CA PHE A 546 12.14 -12.63 -18.87
C PHE A 546 13.16 -13.31 -17.95
N SER A 547 12.73 -13.64 -16.74
CA SER A 547 13.51 -14.50 -15.84
C SER A 547 12.63 -15.12 -14.76
N ARG A 548 13.18 -16.11 -14.06
CA ARG A 548 12.59 -16.60 -12.81
C ARG A 548 12.75 -15.55 -11.71
N GLU A 549 11.98 -15.69 -10.64
CA GLU A 549 12.13 -14.91 -9.42
C GLU A 549 13.58 -14.86 -8.91
N GLY A 550 14.10 -13.64 -8.71
CA GLY A 550 15.47 -13.35 -8.32
C GLY A 550 16.48 -13.30 -9.49
N GLY A 551 16.08 -13.68 -10.71
CA GLY A 551 16.94 -13.69 -11.89
C GLY A 551 17.26 -12.28 -12.39
N TRP A 552 18.52 -12.07 -12.79
CA TRP A 552 18.99 -10.78 -13.33
C TRP A 552 18.76 -10.69 -14.85
N VAL A 553 18.28 -9.53 -15.29
CA VAL A 553 18.07 -9.17 -16.71
C VAL A 553 18.63 -7.78 -16.98
N LYS A 554 18.74 -7.42 -18.27
CA LYS A 554 19.16 -6.10 -18.76
C LYS A 554 18.57 -5.90 -20.16
N PHE A 555 18.21 -4.67 -20.50
CA PHE A 555 17.64 -4.28 -21.80
C PHE A 555 18.65 -4.30 -22.96
#